data_AF-A0A6P0VJ91-F1
#
_entry.id   AF-A0A6P0VJ91-F1
#
_cell.length_a   1.000
_cell.length_b   1.000
_cell.length_c   1.000
_cell.angle_alpha   90.00
_cell.angle_beta   90.00
_cell.angle_gamma   90.00
#
_symmetry.space_group_name_H-M   'P 1'
#
loop_
_entity.id
_entity.type
_entity.pdbx_description
1 polymer ?
#
loop_
_entity_poly.entity_id
_entity_poly.type
_entity_poly.pdbx_seq_one_letter_code
_entity_poly.pdbx_strand_id
1 'polypeptide(L)'
;MVYSDFTTLTKVREAFDLIIEESLDLFADIPEAVPSSHLQTTLNENVFLATAINTEKARSELIITQVLLEVRRILDFKIGFFSGSEFNVDVQAGLSGYCDYILTASKESYEIRTPVVTLAEAKNESIRSGLGQCIAEMVAAQLFNQRHGEVIETVYGAVTTGTEWKFLKLSGKKIWIDKRDYFINEVIHILGILTIPFNKSYPIEE
;
A
#
# COMPACT_ATOMS: atom_id res chain seq x y z
N MET A 1 -16.21 4.66 14.47
CA MET A 1 -15.02 3.83 14.23
C MET A 1 -14.03 4.66 13.44
N VAL A 2 -12.75 4.30 13.45
CA VAL A 2 -11.68 4.86 12.61
C VAL A 2 -10.89 3.71 11.97
N TYR A 3 -9.97 4.00 11.05
CA TYR A 3 -9.16 2.96 10.39
C TYR A 3 -8.52 1.97 11.38
N SER A 4 -7.91 2.49 12.45
CA SER A 4 -7.25 1.66 13.48
C SER A 4 -8.19 0.77 14.30
N ASP A 5 -9.51 0.96 14.19
CA ASP A 5 -10.48 0.04 14.79
C ASP A 5 -10.61 -1.27 14.01
N PHE A 6 -10.21 -1.32 12.73
CA PHE A 6 -10.28 -2.52 11.87
C PHE A 6 -9.10 -3.48 12.12
N THR A 7 -9.03 -4.04 13.33
CA THR A 7 -7.89 -4.87 13.77
C THR A 7 -7.88 -6.30 13.23
N THR A 8 -8.94 -6.75 12.54
CA THR A 8 -9.06 -8.13 12.04
C THR A 8 -9.73 -8.18 10.67
N LEU A 9 -9.40 -9.23 9.90
CA LEU A 9 -10.06 -9.54 8.63
C LEU A 9 -11.57 -9.74 8.79
N THR A 10 -12.01 -10.42 9.86
CA THR A 10 -13.43 -10.63 10.14
C THR A 10 -14.19 -9.31 10.25
N LYS A 11 -13.64 -8.34 11.00
CA LYS A 11 -14.29 -7.06 11.24
C LYS A 11 -14.45 -6.24 9.96
N VAL A 12 -13.40 -6.14 9.15
CA VAL A 12 -13.47 -5.40 7.87
C VAL A 12 -14.36 -6.10 6.84
N ARG A 13 -14.33 -7.44 6.83
CA ARG A 13 -15.19 -8.26 5.96
C ARG A 13 -16.67 -8.06 6.25
N GLU A 14 -17.05 -8.11 7.52
CA GLU A 14 -18.44 -7.93 7.95
C GLU A 14 -18.92 -6.49 7.78
N ALA A 15 -18.06 -5.51 8.03
CA ALA A 15 -18.41 -4.10 7.90
C ALA A 15 -18.71 -3.68 6.44
N PHE A 16 -18.02 -4.27 5.47
CA PHE A 16 -18.08 -3.85 4.07
C PHE A 16 -18.56 -4.94 3.10
N ASP A 17 -19.05 -6.07 3.63
CA ASP A 17 -19.56 -7.20 2.84
C ASP A 17 -18.54 -7.69 1.78
N LEU A 18 -17.30 -7.89 2.23
CA LEU A 18 -16.19 -8.26 1.36
C LEU A 18 -16.08 -9.77 1.19
N ILE A 19 -15.54 -10.18 0.03
CA ILE A 19 -15.13 -11.55 -0.25
C ILE A 19 -13.60 -11.56 -0.25
N ILE A 20 -12.99 -12.35 0.65
CA ILE A 20 -11.53 -12.43 0.79
C ILE A 20 -11.03 -13.73 0.16
N GLU A 21 -10.05 -13.61 -0.73
CA GLU A 21 -9.31 -14.70 -1.39
C GLU A 21 -7.82 -14.60 -1.04
N GLU A 22 -7.18 -15.72 -0.68
CA GLU A 22 -5.78 -15.75 -0.21
C GLU A 22 -4.94 -16.88 -0.84
N SER A 23 -5.52 -17.65 -1.76
CA SER A 23 -4.87 -18.84 -2.35
C SER A 23 -4.04 -18.57 -3.61
N LEU A 24 -4.09 -17.34 -4.15
CA LEU A 24 -3.47 -16.97 -5.41
C LEU A 24 -2.10 -16.30 -5.21
N ASP A 25 -1.14 -16.66 -6.06
CA ASP A 25 0.10 -15.93 -6.22
C ASP A 25 -0.16 -14.72 -7.14
N LEU A 26 -0.56 -13.59 -6.56
CA LEU A 26 -1.11 -12.45 -7.31
C LEU A 26 -0.08 -11.80 -8.23
N PHE A 27 1.20 -11.90 -7.84
CA PHE A 27 2.25 -11.11 -8.44
C PHE A 27 3.44 -11.92 -8.97
N ALA A 28 3.23 -13.20 -9.29
CA ALA A 28 4.29 -14.12 -9.71
C ALA A 28 5.04 -13.69 -10.99
N ASP A 29 4.32 -13.16 -11.98
CA ASP A 29 4.85 -12.90 -13.34
C ASP A 29 5.08 -11.41 -13.64
N ILE A 30 5.28 -10.59 -12.60
CA ILE A 30 5.46 -9.15 -12.78
C ILE A 30 6.91 -8.79 -13.13
N PRO A 31 7.10 -7.85 -14.07
CA PRO A 31 8.42 -7.31 -14.35
C PRO A 31 9.06 -6.70 -13.10
N GLU A 32 10.28 -7.13 -12.82
CA GLU A 32 11.12 -6.52 -11.79
C GLU A 32 11.43 -5.06 -12.15
N ALA A 33 11.57 -4.21 -11.13
CA ALA A 33 12.03 -2.84 -11.30
C ALA A 33 13.41 -2.66 -10.67
N VAL A 34 14.37 -2.16 -11.45
CA VAL A 34 15.75 -1.99 -11.01
C VAL A 34 15.86 -0.76 -10.09
N PRO A 35 16.33 -0.91 -8.83
CA PRO A 35 16.53 0.21 -7.92
C PRO A 35 17.73 1.05 -8.33
N SER A 36 17.65 2.37 -8.13
CA SER A 36 18.80 3.25 -8.26
C SER A 36 19.89 2.92 -7.25
N SER A 37 21.12 3.36 -7.53
CA SER A 37 22.24 3.25 -6.58
C SER A 37 21.94 3.96 -5.26
N HIS A 38 21.15 5.04 -5.29
CA HIS A 38 20.74 5.76 -4.09
C HIS A 38 19.95 4.87 -3.14
N LEU A 39 18.89 4.20 -3.63
CA LEU A 39 18.11 3.28 -2.78
C LEU A 39 18.98 2.12 -2.29
N GLN A 40 19.83 1.55 -3.15
CA GLN A 40 20.72 0.45 -2.77
C GLN A 40 21.66 0.83 -1.62
N THR A 41 22.31 1.99 -1.71
CA THR A 41 23.17 2.51 -0.63
C THR A 41 22.36 2.75 0.64
N THR A 42 21.22 3.44 0.53
CA THR A 42 20.37 3.75 1.68
C THR A 42 19.88 2.50 2.41
N LEU A 43 19.41 1.47 1.70
CA LEU A 43 18.96 0.23 2.33
C LEU A 43 20.12 -0.54 2.99
N ASN A 44 21.30 -0.52 2.38
CA ASN A 44 22.50 -1.15 2.97
C ASN A 44 22.85 -0.54 4.33
N GLU A 45 22.75 0.79 4.44
CA GLU A 45 23.06 1.53 5.67
C GLU A 45 21.94 1.42 6.72
N ASN A 46 20.68 1.48 6.27
CA ASN A 46 19.55 1.73 7.16
C ASN A 46 18.85 0.48 7.70
N VAL A 47 18.83 -0.63 6.96
CA VAL A 47 18.00 -1.80 7.34
C VAL A 47 18.40 -2.37 8.70
N PHE A 48 19.71 -2.49 8.96
CA PHE A 48 20.21 -2.94 10.26
C PHE A 48 19.83 -1.95 11.38
N LEU A 49 19.98 -0.65 11.14
CA LEU A 49 19.67 0.37 12.14
C LEU A 49 18.17 0.38 12.49
N ALA A 50 17.29 0.33 11.47
CA ALA A 50 15.85 0.34 11.66
C ALA A 50 15.36 -0.88 12.43
N THR A 51 15.90 -2.06 12.11
CA THR A 51 15.57 -3.31 12.80
C THR A 51 16.13 -3.35 14.22
N ALA A 52 17.31 -2.79 14.47
CA ALA A 52 17.87 -2.67 15.81
C ALA A 52 17.08 -1.71 16.72
N ILE A 53 16.55 -0.60 16.18
CA ILE A 53 15.70 0.34 16.94
C ILE A 53 14.32 -0.28 17.21
N ASN A 54 13.78 -1.09 16.28
CA ASN A 54 12.52 -1.83 16.40
C ASN A 54 11.31 -0.97 16.80
N THR A 55 11.14 0.17 16.15
CA THR A 55 9.93 1.00 16.25
C THR A 55 9.28 1.15 14.88
N GLU A 56 7.96 1.35 14.85
CA GLU A 56 7.22 1.64 13.62
C GLU A 56 7.82 2.85 12.91
N LYS A 57 8.11 3.92 13.67
CA LYS A 57 8.71 5.13 13.12
C LYS A 57 10.06 4.89 12.45
N ALA A 58 10.96 4.11 13.07
CA ALA A 58 12.25 3.80 12.48
C ALA A 58 12.11 2.97 11.19
N ARG A 59 11.22 1.97 11.17
CA ARG A 59 10.94 1.15 9.98
C ARG A 59 10.35 2.01 8.85
N SER A 60 9.41 2.88 9.19
CA SER A 60 8.77 3.83 8.28
C SER A 60 9.78 4.79 7.64
N GLU A 61 10.55 5.52 8.45
CA GLU A 61 11.45 6.56 7.96
C GLU A 61 12.68 6.01 7.22
N LEU A 62 13.26 4.92 7.74
CA LEU A 62 14.55 4.42 7.29
C LEU A 62 14.46 3.37 6.17
N ILE A 63 13.31 2.69 6.03
CA ILE A 63 13.10 1.65 5.01
C ILE A 63 11.90 1.99 4.12
N ILE A 64 10.68 2.03 4.67
CA ILE A 64 9.44 2.06 3.88
C ILE A 64 9.37 3.32 3.01
N THR A 65 9.61 4.49 3.60
CA THR A 65 9.64 5.76 2.88
C THR A 65 10.68 5.75 1.75
N GLN A 66 11.83 5.10 1.94
CA GLN A 66 12.89 5.05 0.92
C GLN A 66 12.45 4.22 -0.29
N VAL A 67 11.81 3.07 -0.05
CA VAL A 67 11.24 2.23 -1.12
C VAL A 67 10.14 2.99 -1.87
N LEU A 68 9.21 3.63 -1.17
CA LEU A 68 8.10 4.35 -1.81
C LEU A 68 8.56 5.61 -2.56
N LEU A 69 9.57 6.33 -2.08
CA LEU A 69 10.18 7.43 -2.82
C LEU A 69 10.92 6.96 -4.07
N GLU A 70 11.45 5.74 -4.07
CA GLU A 70 12.03 5.14 -5.26
C GLU A 70 10.97 4.81 -6.32
N VAL A 71 9.79 4.32 -5.92
CA VAL A 71 8.64 4.16 -6.84
C VAL A 71 8.32 5.50 -7.51
N ARG A 72 8.30 6.59 -6.73
CA ARG A 72 8.09 7.94 -7.27
C ARG A 72 9.19 8.34 -8.26
N ARG A 73 10.45 7.97 -8.01
CA ARG A 73 11.58 8.23 -8.91
C ARG A 73 11.46 7.44 -10.22
N ILE A 74 11.12 6.15 -10.13
CA ILE A 74 10.90 5.26 -11.29
C ILE A 74 9.79 5.83 -12.19
N LEU A 75 8.75 6.39 -11.59
CA LEU A 75 7.61 7.00 -12.29
C LEU A 75 7.82 8.49 -12.62
N ASP A 76 9.07 8.92 -12.78
CA ASP A 76 9.45 10.28 -13.21
C ASP A 76 8.82 11.40 -12.35
N PHE A 77 8.64 11.13 -11.06
CA PHE A 77 8.04 12.04 -10.08
C PHE A 77 6.62 12.52 -10.44
N LYS A 78 5.89 11.75 -11.26
CA LYS A 78 4.53 12.07 -11.73
C LYS A 78 3.40 11.52 -10.85
N ILE A 79 3.76 10.99 -9.68
CA ILE A 79 2.80 10.47 -8.70
C ILE A 79 2.87 11.26 -7.39
N GLY A 80 1.75 11.26 -6.68
CA GLY A 80 1.61 11.84 -5.36
C GLY A 80 2.14 10.84 -4.32
N PHE A 81 2.73 11.39 -3.27
CA PHE A 81 3.25 10.64 -2.14
C PHE A 81 2.86 11.40 -0.88
N PHE A 82 2.09 10.74 -0.02
CA PHE A 82 1.61 11.31 1.24
C PHE A 82 1.97 10.33 2.34
N SER A 83 2.58 10.81 3.41
CA SER A 83 2.96 10.00 4.57
C SER A 83 2.32 10.57 5.82
N GLY A 84 1.71 9.70 6.64
CA GLY A 84 1.03 10.08 7.88
C GLY A 84 -0.03 11.16 7.65
N SER A 85 -0.85 11.01 6.60
CA SER A 85 -1.81 12.03 6.17
C SER A 85 -3.24 11.64 6.51
N GLU A 86 -4.04 12.62 6.90
CA GLU A 86 -5.45 12.41 7.19
C GLU A 86 -6.24 12.11 5.90
N PHE A 87 -7.06 11.07 5.95
CA PHE A 87 -7.85 10.62 4.81
C PHE A 87 -9.28 10.25 5.25
N ASN A 88 -10.10 11.26 5.48
CA ASN A 88 -11.47 11.10 5.95
C ASN A 88 -12.47 10.99 4.79
N VAL A 89 -12.86 9.78 4.44
CA VAL A 89 -13.76 9.52 3.31
C VAL A 89 -15.20 9.29 3.77
N ASP A 90 -15.41 8.47 4.80
CA ASP A 90 -16.73 8.18 5.34
C ASP A 90 -16.68 7.92 6.85
N VAL A 91 -16.88 8.99 7.63
CA VAL A 91 -16.80 8.94 9.09
C VAL A 91 -17.85 8.02 9.70
N GLN A 92 -19.04 7.92 9.09
CA GLN A 92 -20.12 7.07 9.61
C GLN A 92 -19.79 5.59 9.44
N ALA A 93 -19.17 5.22 8.30
CA ALA A 93 -18.70 3.87 8.05
C ALA A 93 -17.36 3.54 8.75
N GLY A 94 -16.75 4.51 9.43
CA GLY A 94 -15.45 4.38 10.09
C GLY A 94 -14.24 4.49 9.17
N LEU A 95 -14.45 4.93 7.93
CA LEU A 95 -13.43 5.20 6.92
C LEU A 95 -12.86 6.61 7.11
N SER A 96 -12.20 6.80 8.25
CA SER A 96 -11.62 8.07 8.70
C SER A 96 -10.44 7.85 9.62
N GLY A 97 -9.47 8.75 9.59
CA GLY A 97 -8.21 8.66 10.34
C GLY A 97 -7.00 8.99 9.46
N TYR A 98 -5.82 8.69 9.98
CA TYR A 98 -4.55 8.82 9.27
C TYR A 98 -4.21 7.51 8.58
N CYS A 99 -3.72 7.60 7.35
CA CYS A 99 -3.05 6.49 6.67
C CYS A 99 -1.54 6.71 6.74
N ASP A 100 -0.78 5.64 6.93
CA ASP A 100 0.69 5.72 6.98
C ASP A 100 1.27 6.18 5.65
N TYR A 101 0.77 5.63 4.53
CA TYR A 101 1.19 6.03 3.19
C TYR A 101 0.06 5.94 2.17
N ILE A 102 -0.04 6.98 1.33
CA ILE A 102 -0.98 7.06 0.21
C ILE A 102 -0.19 7.44 -1.04
N LEU A 103 -0.38 6.68 -2.12
CA LEU A 103 0.11 7.04 -3.45
C LEU A 103 -1.04 7.31 -4.40
N THR A 104 -0.94 8.41 -5.14
CA THR A 104 -1.97 8.84 -6.10
C THR A 104 -1.39 8.92 -7.51
N ALA A 105 -2.18 8.56 -8.52
CA ALA A 105 -1.78 8.72 -9.92
C ALA A 105 -2.02 10.17 -10.41
N SER A 106 -1.69 11.14 -9.56
CA SER A 106 -1.67 12.57 -9.83
C SER A 106 -0.32 13.14 -9.43
N LYS A 107 0.19 14.14 -10.16
CA LYS A 107 1.46 14.80 -9.83
C LYS A 107 1.38 15.76 -8.64
N GLU A 108 0.19 15.98 -8.09
CA GLU A 108 -0.04 16.93 -7.00
C GLU A 108 0.50 16.40 -5.67
N SER A 109 1.09 17.28 -4.86
CA SER A 109 1.75 16.90 -3.60
C SER A 109 1.26 17.68 -2.37
N TYR A 110 0.38 18.67 -2.56
CA TYR A 110 -0.18 19.46 -1.46
C TYR A 110 -1.49 18.91 -0.92
N GLU A 111 -2.28 18.26 -1.78
CA GLU A 111 -3.57 17.69 -1.44
C GLU A 111 -3.69 16.29 -2.05
N ILE A 112 -4.31 15.37 -1.31
CA ILE A 112 -4.64 14.04 -1.83
C ILE A 112 -5.72 14.22 -2.91
N ARG A 113 -5.35 13.88 -4.15
CA ARG A 113 -6.22 13.95 -5.32
C ARG A 113 -6.37 12.58 -5.95
N THR A 114 -7.48 12.42 -6.68
CA THR A 114 -7.77 11.20 -7.40
C THR A 114 -6.87 11.04 -8.65
N PRO A 115 -6.65 9.80 -9.10
CA PRO A 115 -7.03 8.57 -8.43
C PRO A 115 -6.03 8.20 -7.31
N VAL A 116 -6.56 7.79 -6.15
CA VAL A 116 -5.79 7.15 -5.07
C VAL A 116 -5.69 5.67 -5.41
N VAL A 117 -4.50 5.16 -5.70
CA VAL A 117 -4.33 3.82 -6.29
C VAL A 117 -3.61 2.83 -5.38
N THR A 118 -2.81 3.31 -4.42
CA THR A 118 -2.05 2.45 -3.50
C THR A 118 -2.07 3.00 -2.08
N LEU A 119 -2.30 2.12 -1.11
CA LEU A 119 -2.17 2.37 0.33
C LEU A 119 -1.08 1.46 0.88
N ALA A 120 -0.23 1.96 1.78
CA ALA A 120 0.68 1.11 2.53
C ALA A 120 0.57 1.37 4.03
N GLU A 121 0.30 0.31 4.79
CA GLU A 121 0.16 0.33 6.25
C GLU A 121 1.44 -0.25 6.88
N ALA A 122 2.11 0.54 7.71
CA ALA A 122 3.30 0.12 8.42
C ALA A 122 2.92 -0.57 9.73
N LYS A 123 3.67 -1.62 10.09
CA LYS A 123 3.55 -2.29 11.39
C LYS A 123 4.93 -2.57 11.96
N ASN A 124 5.05 -2.64 13.27
CA ASN A 124 6.35 -2.95 13.87
C ASN A 124 6.76 -4.41 13.64
N GLU A 125 5.83 -5.33 13.88
CA GLU A 125 6.15 -6.75 14.05
C GLU A 125 5.25 -7.69 13.24
N SER A 126 3.97 -7.36 13.06
CA SER A 126 3.00 -8.30 12.49
C SER A 126 2.30 -7.73 11.27
N ILE A 127 2.53 -8.35 10.12
CA ILE A 127 1.71 -8.14 8.92
C ILE A 127 0.23 -8.38 9.22
N ARG A 128 -0.08 -9.45 9.94
CA ARG A 128 -1.45 -9.89 10.20
C ARG A 128 -2.28 -8.82 10.92
N SER A 129 -1.68 -8.04 11.82
CA SER A 129 -2.41 -7.01 12.56
C SER A 129 -2.74 -5.78 11.71
N GLY A 130 -2.05 -5.56 10.59
CA GLY A 130 -2.30 -4.44 9.68
C GLY A 130 -3.30 -4.73 8.55
N LEU A 131 -3.60 -6.01 8.26
CA LEU A 131 -4.44 -6.37 7.11
C LEU A 131 -5.84 -5.74 7.17
N GLY A 132 -6.52 -5.81 8.32
CA GLY A 132 -7.87 -5.26 8.45
C GLY A 132 -7.92 -3.74 8.23
N GLN A 133 -6.93 -3.02 8.76
CA GLN A 133 -6.81 -1.57 8.64
C GLN A 133 -6.49 -1.19 7.20
N CYS A 134 -5.47 -1.80 6.59
CA CYS A 134 -5.11 -1.55 5.19
C CYS A 134 -6.29 -1.79 4.24
N ILE A 135 -7.07 -2.86 4.45
CA ILE A 135 -8.28 -3.13 3.64
C ILE A 135 -9.31 -2.02 3.83
N ALA A 136 -9.54 -1.51 5.04
CA ALA A 136 -10.46 -0.41 5.28
C ALA A 136 -10.01 0.86 4.53
N GLU A 137 -8.71 1.17 4.54
CA GLU A 137 -8.14 2.29 3.78
C GLU A 137 -8.29 2.09 2.25
N MET A 138 -8.12 0.86 1.75
CA MET A 138 -8.37 0.53 0.35
C MET A 138 -9.84 0.75 -0.03
N VAL A 139 -10.79 0.34 0.83
CA VAL A 139 -12.23 0.60 0.63
C VAL A 139 -12.52 2.11 0.61
N ALA A 140 -11.88 2.87 1.49
CA ALA A 140 -11.98 4.32 1.50
C ALA A 140 -11.45 4.94 0.20
N ALA A 141 -10.30 4.49 -0.30
CA ALA A 141 -9.76 4.96 -1.57
C ALA A 141 -10.69 4.63 -2.75
N GLN A 142 -11.24 3.41 -2.82
CA GLN A 142 -12.21 3.04 -3.85
C GLN A 142 -13.42 3.97 -3.83
N LEU A 143 -13.99 4.24 -2.64
CA LEU A 143 -15.12 5.15 -2.48
C LEU A 143 -14.75 6.60 -2.84
N PHE A 144 -13.57 7.07 -2.43
CA PHE A 144 -13.07 8.40 -2.72
C PHE A 144 -12.94 8.62 -4.24
N ASN A 145 -12.35 7.65 -4.95
CA ASN A 145 -12.22 7.70 -6.41
C ASN A 145 -13.58 7.71 -7.11
N GLN A 146 -14.50 6.83 -6.71
CA GLN A 146 -15.85 6.76 -7.27
C GLN A 146 -16.62 8.08 -7.08
N ARG A 147 -16.53 8.71 -5.90
CA ARG A 147 -17.20 10.00 -5.62
C ARG A 147 -16.68 11.15 -6.48
N HIS A 148 -15.45 11.04 -6.99
CA HIS A 148 -14.86 12.03 -7.91
C HIS A 148 -14.99 11.63 -9.38
N GLY A 149 -15.71 10.55 -9.70
CA GLY A 149 -15.97 10.11 -11.07
C GLY A 149 -14.81 9.39 -11.74
N GLU A 150 -13.78 8.98 -10.98
CA GLU A 150 -12.69 8.16 -11.53
C GLU A 150 -13.15 6.70 -11.69
N VAL A 151 -12.92 6.17 -12.89
CA VAL A 151 -13.18 4.76 -13.21
C VAL A 151 -11.88 3.99 -13.11
N ILE A 152 -11.44 3.73 -11.87
CA ILE A 152 -10.39 2.76 -11.61
C ILE A 152 -11.01 1.45 -11.12
N GLU A 153 -10.62 0.36 -11.74
CA GLU A 153 -11.16 -0.97 -11.41
C GLU A 153 -10.58 -1.51 -10.10
N THR A 154 -9.34 -1.14 -9.81
CA THR A 154 -8.54 -1.77 -8.77
C THR A 154 -7.83 -0.75 -7.89
N VAL A 155 -7.88 -0.96 -6.58
CA VAL A 155 -7.02 -0.31 -5.58
C VAL A 155 -6.05 -1.36 -5.02
N TYR A 156 -4.79 -0.97 -4.85
CA TYR A 156 -3.75 -1.84 -4.32
C TYR A 156 -3.41 -1.47 -2.88
N GLY A 157 -2.97 -2.47 -2.12
CA GLY A 157 -2.60 -2.31 -0.72
C GLY A 157 -1.29 -3.02 -0.42
N ALA A 158 -0.57 -2.53 0.58
CA ALA A 158 0.55 -3.23 1.17
C ALA A 158 0.48 -3.12 2.69
N VAL A 159 0.76 -4.21 3.39
CA VAL A 159 1.12 -4.16 4.81
C VAL A 159 2.59 -4.51 4.91
N THR A 160 3.34 -3.78 5.73
CA THR A 160 4.79 -3.99 5.79
C THR A 160 5.38 -3.71 7.17
N THR A 161 6.42 -4.47 7.51
CA THR A 161 7.32 -4.20 8.65
C THR A 161 8.60 -3.47 8.22
N GLY A 162 8.63 -2.96 7.00
CA GLY A 162 9.83 -2.52 6.29
C GLY A 162 10.65 -3.68 5.74
N THR A 163 10.88 -4.72 6.53
CA THR A 163 11.66 -5.91 6.13
C THR A 163 10.84 -6.97 5.41
N GLU A 164 9.55 -7.04 5.67
CA GLU A 164 8.59 -7.97 5.06
C GLU A 164 7.40 -7.18 4.51
N TRP A 165 6.88 -7.60 3.37
CA TRP A 165 5.81 -6.95 2.63
C TRP A 165 4.77 -7.98 2.20
N LYS A 166 3.51 -7.68 2.48
CA LYS A 166 2.34 -8.43 2.02
C LYS A 166 1.47 -7.52 1.18
N PHE A 167 1.18 -7.94 -0.05
CA PHE A 167 0.43 -7.12 -0.98
C PHE A 167 -1.02 -7.59 -1.12
N LEU A 168 -1.88 -6.65 -1.45
CA LEU A 168 -3.32 -6.84 -1.58
C LEU A 168 -3.84 -6.15 -2.84
N LYS A 169 -4.97 -6.67 -3.35
CA LYS A 169 -5.74 -6.08 -4.43
C LYS A 169 -7.21 -5.98 -4.00
N LEU A 170 -7.87 -4.85 -4.26
CA LEU A 170 -9.32 -4.64 -4.11
C LEU A 170 -9.93 -4.33 -5.46
N SER A 171 -10.99 -5.05 -5.83
CA SER A 171 -11.87 -4.65 -6.92
C SER A 171 -13.33 -4.94 -6.56
N GLY A 172 -14.17 -3.91 -6.58
CA GLY A 172 -15.56 -4.01 -6.15
C GLY A 172 -15.65 -4.42 -4.69
N LYS A 173 -16.11 -5.66 -4.44
CA LYS A 173 -16.21 -6.27 -3.10
C LYS A 173 -15.20 -7.39 -2.86
N LYS A 174 -14.35 -7.70 -3.85
CA LYS A 174 -13.39 -8.80 -3.74
C LYS A 174 -12.02 -8.25 -3.33
N ILE A 175 -11.51 -8.78 -2.22
CA ILE A 175 -10.15 -8.60 -1.74
C ILE A 175 -9.36 -9.84 -2.06
N TRP A 176 -8.19 -9.63 -2.63
CA TRP A 176 -7.17 -10.66 -2.72
C TRP A 176 -5.99 -10.28 -1.83
N ILE A 177 -5.49 -11.24 -1.08
CA ILE A 177 -4.25 -11.14 -0.30
C ILE A 177 -3.26 -12.06 -1.01
N ASP A 178 -2.09 -11.53 -1.38
CA ASP A 178 -1.08 -12.36 -2.05
C ASP A 178 -0.66 -13.50 -1.12
N LYS A 179 -0.61 -14.72 -1.65
CA LYS A 179 -0.13 -15.88 -0.92
C LYS A 179 1.34 -15.71 -0.53
N ARG A 180 2.15 -15.12 -1.41
CA ARG A 180 3.59 -14.89 -1.17
C ARG A 180 3.84 -13.68 -0.26
N ASP A 181 4.82 -13.81 0.62
CA ASP A 181 5.45 -12.70 1.33
C ASP A 181 6.74 -12.29 0.61
N TYR A 182 7.02 -10.98 0.57
CA TYR A 182 8.21 -10.42 -0.09
C TYR A 182 9.12 -9.77 0.93
N PHE A 183 10.41 -10.05 0.84
CA PHE A 183 11.39 -9.52 1.79
C PHE A 183 12.17 -8.34 1.20
N ILE A 184 12.68 -7.44 2.05
CA ILE A 184 13.38 -6.22 1.60
C ILE A 184 14.64 -6.51 0.78
N ASN A 185 15.26 -7.68 0.92
CA ASN A 185 16.36 -8.12 0.07
C ASN A 185 15.91 -8.46 -1.38
N GLU A 186 14.61 -8.62 -1.61
CA GLU A 186 13.96 -8.79 -2.91
C GLU A 186 13.37 -7.46 -3.41
N VAL A 187 13.98 -6.32 -3.06
CA VAL A 187 13.46 -4.97 -3.35
C VAL A 187 13.07 -4.76 -4.81
N ILE A 188 13.74 -5.44 -5.75
CA ILE A 188 13.44 -5.36 -7.18
C ILE A 188 12.02 -5.85 -7.52
N HIS A 189 11.52 -6.87 -6.81
CA HIS A 189 10.16 -7.40 -6.94
C HIS A 189 9.16 -6.48 -6.25
N ILE A 190 9.48 -6.01 -5.04
CA ILE A 190 8.66 -5.04 -4.29
C ILE A 190 8.42 -3.78 -5.13
N LEU A 191 9.46 -3.22 -5.73
CA LEU A 191 9.35 -2.06 -6.62
C LEU A 191 8.53 -2.39 -7.88
N GLY A 192 8.73 -3.57 -8.47
CA GLY A 192 7.92 -4.04 -9.60
C GLY A 192 6.43 -3.99 -9.27
N ILE A 193 6.03 -4.62 -8.15
CA ILE A 193 4.64 -4.66 -7.68
C ILE A 193 4.09 -3.25 -7.42
N LEU A 194 4.84 -2.41 -6.70
CA LEU A 194 4.41 -1.06 -6.34
C LEU A 194 4.24 -0.12 -7.55
N THR A 195 4.83 -0.44 -8.70
CA THR A 195 4.69 0.38 -9.93
C THR A 195 3.48 0.00 -10.78
N ILE A 196 2.94 -1.22 -10.63
CA ILE A 196 1.78 -1.72 -11.41
C ILE A 196 0.58 -0.79 -11.37
N PRO A 197 0.17 -0.23 -10.21
CA PRO A 197 -1.05 0.58 -10.13
C PRO A 197 -1.00 1.83 -11.02
N PHE A 198 0.19 2.22 -11.47
CA PHE A 198 0.45 3.40 -12.31
C PHE A 198 0.67 3.07 -13.78
N ASN A 199 0.82 1.78 -14.11
CA ASN A 199 0.97 1.32 -15.48
C ASN A 199 -0.43 1.09 -16.08
N LYS A 200 -0.77 1.84 -17.13
CA LYS A 200 -2.05 1.73 -17.86
C LYS A 200 -2.29 0.37 -18.55
N SER A 201 -1.42 -0.61 -18.34
CA SER A 201 -1.29 -1.80 -19.19
C SER A 201 -1.65 -3.12 -18.52
N TYR A 202 -2.08 -3.12 -17.25
CA TYR A 202 -2.44 -4.36 -16.54
C TYR A 202 -3.92 -4.36 -16.14
N PRO A 203 -4.84 -4.61 -17.08
CA PRO A 203 -6.17 -5.09 -16.71
C PRO A 203 -5.98 -6.45 -16.04
N ILE A 204 -6.56 -6.63 -14.86
CA ILE A 204 -6.67 -7.99 -14.32
C ILE A 204 -7.79 -8.65 -15.12
N GLU A 205 -7.42 -9.65 -15.91
CA GLU A 205 -8.38 -10.50 -16.62
C GLU A 205 -9.34 -11.17 -15.63
N GLU A 206 -10.62 -11.24 -16.01
CA GLU A 206 -11.76 -11.81 -15.26
C GLU A 206 -11.60 -13.30 -14.92
#